data_AF-A0A5B9YG57-F1
#
_entry.id   AF-A0A5B9YG57-F1
#
_cell.length_a   1.000
_cell.length_b   1.000
_cell.length_c   1.000
_cell.angle_alpha   90.00
_cell.angle_beta   90.00
_cell.angle_gamma   90.00
#
_symmetry.space_group_name_H-M   'P 1'
#
loop_
_entity.id
_entity.type
_entity.pdbx_description
1 polymer ?
#
loop_
_entity_poly.entity_id
_entity_poly.type
_entity_poly.pdbx_seq_one_letter_code
_entity_poly.pdbx_strand_id
1 'polypeptide(L)'
;MPRIISNKDFVDIQKLLANNKLQAGANKAKELYLLTGIIFCGHCGAAMQGNRRKCGRNKSEYKTYRCSNRANRKNCKKKELRKEYIEEYVLKNLTEVST
;
A
#
# COMPACT_ATOMS: atom_id res chain seq x y z
N MET A 1 28.59 9.11 30.61
CA MET A 1 28.65 9.50 29.18
C MET A 1 27.71 10.66 28.93
N PRO A 2 28.16 11.77 28.33
CA PRO A 2 27.30 12.91 27.99
C PRO A 2 26.35 12.56 26.82
N ARG A 3 25.22 13.26 26.73
CA ARG A 3 24.20 13.03 25.72
C ARG A 3 24.60 13.75 24.41
N ILE A 4 24.66 13.00 23.31
CA ILE A 4 25.14 13.49 21.99
C ILE A 4 24.01 14.18 21.19
N ILE A 5 22.76 13.75 21.40
CA ILE A 5 21.58 14.22 20.65
C ILE A 5 20.48 14.72 21.59
N SER A 6 19.63 15.62 21.09
CA SER A 6 18.49 16.12 21.84
C SER A 6 17.44 15.03 22.06
N ASN A 7 16.67 15.12 23.14
CA ASN A 7 15.57 14.19 23.40
C ASN A 7 14.50 14.23 22.31
N LYS A 8 14.27 15.41 21.74
CA LYS A 8 13.28 15.62 20.68
C LYS A 8 13.69 14.85 19.42
N ASP A 9 14.92 15.04 18.97
CA ASP A 9 15.43 14.36 17.76
C ASP A 9 15.44 12.85 17.95
N PHE A 10 15.81 12.37 19.13
CA PHE A 10 15.75 10.94 19.43
C PHE A 10 14.33 10.38 19.32
N VAL A 11 13.34 11.04 19.92
CA VAL A 11 11.94 10.62 19.86
C VAL A 11 11.40 10.66 18.43
N ASP A 12 11.72 11.72 17.68
CA ASP A 12 11.24 11.89 16.31
C ASP A 12 11.84 10.84 15.37
N ILE A 13 13.14 10.55 15.49
CA ILE A 13 13.80 9.48 14.74
C ILE A 13 13.21 8.11 15.10
N GLN A 14 12.94 7.84 16.39
CA GLN A 14 12.33 6.57 16.79
C GLN A 14 10.94 6.36 16.17
N LYS A 15 10.13 7.43 16.07
CA LYS A 15 8.84 7.39 15.36
C LYS A 15 9.03 7.10 13.86
N LEU A 16 9.98 7.77 13.20
CA LEU A 16 10.30 7.53 11.79
C LEU A 16 10.75 6.07 11.55
N LEU A 17 11.61 5.53 12.41
CA LEU A 17 12.06 4.14 12.33
C LEU A 17 10.91 3.15 12.52
N ALA A 18 9.99 3.41 13.45
CA ALA A 18 8.81 2.58 13.65
C ALA A 18 7.91 2.55 12.40
N ASN A 19 7.68 3.71 11.77
CA ASN A 19 6.90 3.80 10.54
C ASN A 19 7.58 3.08 9.36
N ASN A 20 8.90 3.22 9.24
CA ASN A 20 9.67 2.55 8.19
C ASN A 20 9.61 1.03 8.30
N LYS A 21 9.54 0.47 9.51
CA LYS A 21 9.37 -0.98 9.73
C LYS A 21 8.05 -1.51 9.15
N LEU A 22 6.97 -0.72 9.21
CA LEU A 22 5.66 -1.11 8.66
C LEU A 22 5.67 -1.17 7.12
N GLN A 23 6.52 -0.37 6.48
CA GLN A 23 6.68 -0.29 5.03
C GLN A 23 7.87 -1.12 4.51
N ALA A 24 8.43 -2.00 5.36
CA ALA A 24 9.57 -2.81 5.00
C ALA A 24 9.27 -3.66 3.76
N GLY A 25 10.05 -3.47 2.69
CA GLY A 25 9.88 -4.19 1.42
C GLY A 25 9.07 -3.45 0.35
N ALA A 26 8.45 -2.30 0.65
CA ALA A 26 7.78 -1.47 -0.37
C ALA A 26 8.75 -1.04 -1.49
N ASN A 27 9.98 -0.68 -1.12
CA ASN A 27 11.03 -0.26 -2.07
C ASN A 27 11.65 -1.44 -2.87
N LYS A 28 11.27 -2.69 -2.59
CA LYS A 28 11.75 -3.88 -3.32
C LYS A 28 10.84 -4.22 -4.51
N ALA A 29 9.66 -3.62 -4.59
CA ALA A 29 8.70 -3.90 -5.66
C ALA A 29 9.21 -3.33 -7.00
N LYS A 30 9.10 -4.13 -8.08
CA LYS A 30 9.39 -3.67 -9.46
C LYS A 30 8.39 -2.62 -9.97
N GLU A 31 7.30 -2.44 -9.23
CA GLU A 31 6.18 -1.59 -9.62
C GLU A 31 5.70 -0.83 -8.38
N LEU A 32 5.57 0.49 -8.52
CA LEU A 32 5.07 1.36 -7.48
C LEU A 32 3.54 1.24 -7.39
N TYR A 33 3.00 1.01 -6.21
CA TYR A 33 1.56 1.04 -5.92
C TYR A 33 1.32 2.18 -4.92
N LEU A 34 0.66 3.25 -5.36
CA LEU A 34 0.57 4.51 -4.60
C LEU A 34 -0.15 4.35 -3.26
N LEU A 35 -1.11 3.43 -3.20
CA LEU A 35 -1.96 3.23 -2.02
C LEU A 35 -1.41 2.16 -1.06
N THR A 36 -0.16 1.70 -1.27
CA THR A 36 0.48 0.70 -0.40
C THR A 36 0.50 1.19 1.05
N GLY A 37 0.04 0.33 1.98
CA GLY A 37 -0.04 0.68 3.40
C GLY A 37 -1.20 1.60 3.78
N ILE A 38 -1.99 2.09 2.81
CA ILE A 38 -3.13 2.99 3.01
C ILE A 38 -4.45 2.27 2.71
N ILE A 39 -4.50 1.43 1.68
CA ILE A 39 -5.74 0.79 1.25
C ILE A 39 -6.10 -0.47 2.07
N PHE A 40 -7.32 -0.48 2.61
CA PHE A 40 -7.89 -1.61 3.34
C PHE A 40 -9.12 -2.18 2.65
N CYS A 41 -9.37 -3.47 2.86
CA CYS A 41 -10.51 -4.15 2.27
C CYS A 41 -11.80 -3.81 3.02
N GLY A 42 -12.73 -3.11 2.37
CA GLY A 42 -14.04 -2.77 2.96
C GLY A 42 -14.95 -3.94 3.34
N HIS A 43 -14.59 -5.19 3.04
CA HIS A 43 -15.36 -6.37 3.49
C HIS A 43 -14.80 -7.05 4.74
N CYS A 44 -13.48 -7.03 4.94
CA CYS A 44 -12.84 -7.82 6.00
C CYS A 44 -11.80 -7.03 6.80
N GLY A 45 -11.65 -5.73 6.52
CA GLY A 45 -10.71 -4.84 7.20
C GLY A 45 -9.23 -5.10 6.89
N ALA A 46 -8.87 -6.23 6.29
CA ALA A 46 -7.48 -6.57 6.01
C ALA A 46 -6.85 -5.66 4.95
N ALA A 47 -5.55 -5.40 5.09
CA ALA A 47 -4.76 -4.62 4.15
C ALA A 47 -4.82 -5.22 2.73
N MET A 48 -4.81 -4.37 1.71
CA MET A 48 -4.72 -4.80 0.31
C MET A 48 -3.25 -4.76 -0.16
N GLN A 49 -2.90 -5.73 -1.00
CA GLN A 49 -1.57 -5.88 -1.59
C GLN A 49 -1.63 -5.65 -3.10
N GLY A 50 -0.59 -5.04 -3.66
CA GLY A 50 -0.39 -4.96 -5.11
C GLY A 50 -0.19 -6.35 -5.72
N ASN A 51 -0.84 -6.61 -6.84
CA ASN A 51 -0.79 -7.87 -7.57
C ASN A 51 -0.60 -7.57 -9.06
N ARG A 52 0.54 -8.01 -9.61
CA ARG A 52 0.85 -7.95 -11.03
C ARG A 52 0.81 -9.35 -11.61
N ARG A 53 -0.04 -9.55 -12.61
CA ARG A 53 -0.12 -10.81 -13.38
C ARG A 53 -0.11 -10.53 -14.87
N LYS A 54 0.40 -11.47 -15.65
CA LYS A 54 0.20 -11.48 -17.10
C LYS A 54 -1.06 -12.29 -17.41
N CYS A 55 -1.96 -11.75 -18.22
CA CYS A 55 -3.25 -12.38 -18.51
C CYS A 55 -3.52 -12.42 -20.02
N GLY A 56 -4.37 -13.36 -20.44
CA GLY A 56 -4.83 -13.52 -21.82
C GLY A 56 -3.78 -14.11 -22.77
N ARG A 57 -4.21 -14.33 -24.02
CA ARG A 57 -3.37 -14.90 -25.09
C ARG A 57 -2.16 -14.00 -25.40
N ASN A 58 -2.34 -12.69 -25.29
CA ASN A 58 -1.31 -11.69 -25.57
C ASN A 58 -0.39 -11.39 -24.38
N LYS A 59 -0.56 -12.10 -23.23
CA LYS A 59 0.25 -11.94 -22.01
C LYS A 59 0.32 -10.49 -21.50
N SER A 60 -0.74 -9.71 -21.72
CA SER A 60 -0.84 -8.32 -21.29
C SER A 60 -0.74 -8.22 -19.78
N GLU A 61 -0.06 -7.18 -19.30
CA GLU A 61 0.15 -6.96 -17.87
C GLU A 61 -1.11 -6.39 -17.22
N TYR A 62 -1.51 -7.00 -16.12
CA TYR A 62 -2.67 -6.63 -15.34
C TYR A 62 -2.26 -6.33 -13.91
N LYS A 63 -2.47 -5.08 -13.50
CA LYS A 63 -2.05 -4.55 -12.20
C LYS A 63 -3.29 -4.28 -11.37
N THR A 64 -3.30 -4.85 -10.17
CA THR A 64 -4.49 -4.82 -9.32
C THR A 64 -4.12 -4.71 -7.85
N TYR A 65 -5.06 -4.18 -7.05
CA TYR A 65 -5.06 -4.36 -5.61
C TYR A 65 -5.90 -5.59 -5.26
N ARG A 66 -5.28 -6.54 -4.56
CA ARG A 66 -5.90 -7.77 -4.06
C ARG A 66 -5.94 -7.75 -2.53
N CYS A 67 -7.04 -8.16 -1.94
CA CYS A 67 -7.11 -8.32 -0.48
C CYS A 67 -6.14 -9.42 0.01
N SER A 68 -5.33 -9.13 1.03
CA SER A 68 -4.39 -10.09 1.63
C SER A 68 -5.09 -11.34 2.19
N ASN A 69 -6.23 -11.19 2.88
CA ASN A 69 -7.01 -12.33 3.36
C ASN A 69 -7.56 -13.21 2.21
N ARG A 70 -7.89 -12.62 1.06
CA ARG A 70 -8.28 -13.38 -0.13
C ARG A 70 -7.08 -14.05 -0.81
N ALA A 71 -5.91 -13.43 -0.76
CA ALA A 71 -4.69 -13.98 -1.33
C ALA A 71 -4.16 -15.16 -0.51
N ASN A 72 -4.03 -14.97 0.80
CA ASN A 72 -3.33 -15.91 1.69
C ASN A 72 -4.29 -16.90 2.36
N ARG A 73 -5.45 -16.44 2.83
CA ARG A 73 -6.39 -17.24 3.63
C ARG A 73 -7.65 -17.67 2.88
N LYS A 74 -7.90 -17.15 1.67
CA LYS A 74 -9.11 -17.36 0.85
C LYS A 74 -10.44 -17.02 1.56
N ASN A 75 -10.41 -16.36 2.72
CA ASN A 75 -11.58 -16.06 3.55
C ASN A 75 -12.32 -14.77 3.18
N CYS A 76 -11.90 -14.08 2.11
CA CYS A 76 -12.55 -12.87 1.63
C CYS A 76 -12.96 -13.03 0.16
N LYS A 77 -14.20 -12.67 -0.17
CA LYS A 77 -14.78 -12.80 -1.52
C LYS A 77 -14.67 -11.53 -2.37
N LYS A 78 -14.07 -10.45 -1.84
CA LYS A 78 -13.91 -9.18 -2.56
C LYS A 78 -13.12 -9.36 -3.86
N LYS A 79 -13.67 -8.85 -4.96
CA LYS A 79 -13.01 -8.84 -6.27
C LYS A 79 -11.75 -7.96 -6.24
N GLU A 80 -10.79 -8.31 -7.09
CA GLU A 80 -9.58 -7.49 -7.28
C GLU A 80 -9.97 -6.16 -7.92
N LEU A 81 -9.34 -5.09 -7.47
CA LEU A 81 -9.56 -3.74 -8.00
C LEU A 81 -8.43 -3.40 -8.97
N ARG A 82 -8.74 -2.83 -10.12
CA ARG A 82 -7.70 -2.33 -11.06
C ARG A 82 -6.92 -1.21 -10.40
N LYS A 83 -5.59 -1.26 -10.54
CA LYS A 83 -4.69 -0.28 -9.93
C LYS A 83 -5.01 1.12 -10.44
N GLU A 84 -5.10 1.26 -11.76
CA GLU A 84 -5.27 2.54 -12.46
C GLU A 84 -6.55 3.24 -11.99
N TYR A 85 -7.67 2.51 -12.00
CA TYR A 85 -8.96 3.04 -11.61
C TYR A 85 -9.01 3.59 -10.17
N ILE A 86 -8.45 2.86 -9.21
CA ILE A 86 -8.54 3.29 -7.81
C ILE A 86 -7.55 4.40 -7.48
N GLU A 87 -6.37 4.39 -8.11
CA GLU A 87 -5.39 5.46 -7.94
C GLU A 87 -5.90 6.76 -8.53
N GLU A 88 -6.43 6.73 -9.76
CA GLU A 88 -7.07 7.89 -10.41
C GLU A 88 -8.23 8.43 -9.56
N TYR A 89 -9.08 7.55 -9.03
CA TYR A 89 -10.17 7.95 -8.16
C TYR A 89 -9.66 8.69 -6.92
N VAL A 90 -8.70 8.10 -6.18
CA VAL A 90 -8.16 8.73 -4.96
C VAL A 90 -7.50 10.06 -5.27
N LEU A 91 -6.68 10.13 -6.33
CA LEU A 91 -6.01 11.36 -6.73
C LEU A 91 -7.00 12.47 -7.09
N LYS A 92 -8.07 12.14 -7.83
CA LYS A 92 -9.12 13.10 -8.18
C LYS A 92 -9.81 13.67 -6.94
N ASN A 93 -10.17 12.81 -5.98
CA ASN A 93 -10.81 13.27 -4.74
C ASN A 93 -9.87 14.16 -3.91
N LEU A 94 -8.57 13.85 -3.87
CA LEU A 94 -7.59 14.68 -3.15
C LEU A 94 -7.43 16.07 -3.78
N THR A 95 -7.46 16.16 -5.12
CA THR A 95 -7.41 17.46 -5.81
C THR A 95 -8.65 18.32 -5.57
N GLU A 96 -9.82 17.71 -5.48
CA GLU A 96 -11.08 18.42 -5.19
C GLU A 96 -11.12 18.96 -3.76
N VAL A 97 -10.54 18.25 -2.78
CA VAL A 97 -10.52 18.68 -1.36
C VAL A 97 -9.47 19.76 -1.07
N SER A 98 -8.48 19.91 -1.96
CA SER A 98 -7.39 20.88 -1.80
C SER A 98 -7.70 22.25 -2.41
N THR A 99 -8.92 22.43 -2.94
CA THR A 99 -9.43 23.69 -3.51
C THR A 99 -10.47 24.28 -2.58
#